data_AF-A0A5C6RXU4-F1
#
_entry.id   AF-A0A5C6RXU4-F1
#
_cell.length_a   1.000
_cell.length_b   1.000
_cell.length_c   1.000
_cell.angle_alpha   90.00
_cell.angle_beta   90.00
_cell.angle_gamma   90.00
#
_symmetry.space_group_name_H-M   'P 1'
#
loop_
_entity.id
_entity.type
_entity.pdbx_description
1 polymer ?
#
loop_
_entity_poly.entity_id
_entity_poly.type
_entity_poly.pdbx_seq_one_letter_code
_entity_poly.pdbx_strand_id
1 'polypeptide(L)'
;MSHFATNWAILQRGLKPATKIVLWHLCDRHNPDFGCFPTQARLAADCEISRSALNDHLRKLELAGLIRRVASVDPVTKRQQPTRYILGFEDGFEDPESDPSPDFGHGEFPGFSGDDPDGETRPMSANAVNPCPETGHGAVSGFRAKPCPENGDFRVRNPDTNPVREPLREPVKEEEGAQARDDRFEEFFGELLDALGLDTDAGLPGWWQGWPPREHVRRWITDLGLTEDRIIALARDSRSTHPNPPDGPRALDRAMERAARNAGATKPAECDKHRKRGGKPADAPRASMDEIAEFYAGLVNGDGYLPSNAISNTVRNAMLERGLVTAERLRERGVA
;
A
#
# COMPACT_ATOMS: atom_id res chain seq x y z
N MET A 1 6.41 -5.68 2.38
CA MET A 1 7.07 -6.50 1.36
C MET A 1 8.39 -7.00 1.93
N SER A 2 8.42 -8.23 2.43
CA SER A 2 9.67 -8.90 2.81
C SER A 2 10.24 -9.61 1.59
N HIS A 3 11.40 -9.16 1.11
CA HIS A 3 12.11 -9.77 -0.02
C HIS A 3 12.55 -11.21 0.28
N PHE A 4 12.92 -11.48 1.54
CA PHE A 4 13.31 -12.83 1.98
C PHE A 4 12.13 -13.81 1.88
N ALA A 5 10.96 -13.41 2.40
CA ALA A 5 9.77 -14.25 2.39
C ALA A 5 9.28 -14.56 0.98
N THR A 6 9.28 -13.55 0.09
CA THR A 6 8.85 -13.73 -1.30
C THR A 6 9.82 -14.61 -2.09
N ASN A 7 11.13 -14.49 -1.86
CA ASN A 7 12.12 -15.41 -2.43
C ASN A 7 11.91 -16.85 -1.94
N TRP A 8 11.63 -17.04 -0.65
CA TRP A 8 11.30 -18.37 -0.11
C TRP A 8 10.05 -18.97 -0.79
N ALA A 9 9.00 -18.18 -1.04
CA ALA A 9 7.81 -18.64 -1.76
C ALA A 9 8.11 -19.10 -3.20
N ILE A 10 9.04 -18.44 -3.89
CA ILE A 10 9.46 -18.80 -5.25
C ILE A 10 10.12 -20.18 -5.26
N LEU A 11 10.95 -20.47 -4.25
CA LEU A 11 11.67 -21.75 -4.12
C LEU A 11 10.74 -22.95 -3.92
N GLN A 12 9.54 -22.75 -3.35
CA GLN A 12 8.60 -23.84 -3.12
C GLN A 12 8.10 -24.48 -4.45
N ARG A 13 8.23 -25.81 -4.56
CA ARG A 13 7.82 -26.60 -5.73
C ARG A 13 6.62 -27.51 -5.38
N GLY A 14 5.96 -28.06 -6.39
CA GLY A 14 4.83 -28.99 -6.19
C GLY A 14 3.47 -28.34 -5.90
N LEU A 15 3.40 -27.00 -5.82
CA LEU A 15 2.13 -26.28 -5.61
C LEU A 15 1.42 -25.98 -6.93
N LYS A 16 0.08 -26.11 -6.94
CA LYS A 16 -0.75 -25.60 -8.04
C LYS A 16 -0.58 -24.08 -8.18
N PRO A 17 -0.65 -23.50 -9.39
CA PRO A 17 -0.41 -22.07 -9.63
C PRO A 17 -1.19 -21.14 -8.68
N ALA A 18 -2.50 -21.36 -8.53
CA ALA A 18 -3.33 -20.58 -7.61
C ALA A 18 -2.91 -20.71 -6.14
N THR A 19 -2.48 -21.89 -5.71
CA THR A 19 -1.98 -22.12 -4.33
C THR A 19 -0.65 -21.41 -4.11
N LYS A 20 0.20 -21.37 -5.14
CA LYS A 20 1.47 -20.65 -5.11
C LYS A 20 1.29 -19.13 -5.07
N ILE A 21 0.28 -18.59 -5.75
CA ILE A 21 -0.10 -17.17 -5.67
C ILE A 21 -0.52 -16.80 -4.24
N VAL A 22 -1.35 -17.62 -3.60
CA VAL A 22 -1.76 -17.40 -2.19
C VAL A 22 -0.55 -17.35 -1.26
N LEU A 23 0.40 -18.29 -1.41
CA LEU A 23 1.62 -18.31 -0.63
C LEU A 23 2.47 -17.06 -0.87
N TRP A 24 2.58 -16.62 -2.12
CA TRP A 24 3.36 -15.44 -2.49
C TRP A 24 2.78 -14.16 -1.86
N HIS A 25 1.46 -13.97 -1.89
CA HIS A 25 0.82 -12.82 -1.22
C HIS A 25 0.93 -12.86 0.30
N LEU A 26 0.89 -14.05 0.92
CA LEU A 26 1.18 -14.19 2.35
C LEU A 26 2.62 -13.74 2.68
N CYS A 27 3.58 -14.12 1.83
CA CYS A 27 4.98 -13.76 2.00
C CYS A 27 5.25 -12.29 1.75
N ASP A 28 4.60 -11.68 0.76
CA ASP A 28 4.68 -10.24 0.51
C ASP A 28 4.24 -9.42 1.74
N ARG A 29 3.21 -9.91 2.43
CA ARG A 29 2.65 -9.29 3.63
C ARG A 29 3.34 -9.62 4.93
N HIS A 30 4.30 -10.54 4.91
CA HIS A 30 5.07 -10.87 6.11
C HIS A 30 5.99 -9.71 6.51
N ASN A 31 5.97 -9.39 7.80
CA ASN A 31 6.90 -8.46 8.43
C ASN A 31 7.73 -9.25 9.47
N PRO A 32 9.08 -9.16 9.44
CA PRO A 32 9.94 -9.92 10.35
C PRO A 32 9.69 -9.59 11.84
N ASP A 33 9.34 -8.34 12.16
CA ASP A 33 9.18 -7.91 13.56
C ASP A 33 7.81 -8.28 14.14
N PHE A 34 6.77 -8.21 13.31
CA PHE A 34 5.39 -8.36 13.77
C PHE A 34 4.77 -9.69 13.35
N GLY A 35 5.16 -10.25 12.20
CA GLY A 35 4.56 -11.45 11.58
C GLY A 35 3.62 -11.13 10.41
N CYS A 36 2.75 -12.09 10.06
CA CYS A 36 1.81 -11.97 8.94
C CYS A 36 0.35 -12.06 9.44
N PHE A 37 -0.43 -10.98 9.26
CA PHE A 37 -1.84 -10.88 9.73
C PHE A 37 -2.83 -10.31 8.69
N PRO A 38 -2.82 -10.75 7.43
CA PRO A 38 -3.82 -10.30 6.47
C PRO A 38 -5.22 -10.80 6.86
N THR A 39 -6.23 -9.94 6.69
CA THR A 39 -7.62 -10.41 6.74
C THR A 39 -7.89 -11.32 5.53
N GLN A 40 -8.68 -12.37 5.72
CA GLN A 40 -9.02 -13.29 4.61
C GLN A 40 -9.72 -12.56 3.45
N ALA A 41 -10.57 -11.56 3.75
CA ALA A 41 -11.21 -10.76 2.71
C ALA A 41 -10.20 -10.01 1.85
N ARG A 42 -9.16 -9.45 2.47
CA ARG A 42 -8.11 -8.74 1.73
C ARG A 42 -7.24 -9.72 0.95
N LEU A 43 -6.82 -10.82 1.57
CA LEU A 43 -6.03 -11.87 0.91
C LEU A 43 -6.75 -12.48 -0.30
N ALA A 44 -8.07 -12.69 -0.20
CA ALA A 44 -8.90 -13.18 -1.29
C ALA A 44 -8.94 -12.18 -2.46
N ALA A 45 -9.07 -10.89 -2.15
CA ALA A 45 -9.04 -9.84 -3.15
C ALA A 45 -7.68 -9.75 -3.86
N ASP A 46 -6.56 -9.85 -3.13
CA ASP A 46 -5.23 -9.80 -3.73
C ASP A 46 -4.96 -10.99 -4.65
N CYS A 47 -5.48 -12.16 -4.29
CA CYS A 47 -5.33 -13.39 -5.06
C CYS A 47 -6.39 -13.53 -6.17
N GLU A 48 -7.33 -12.59 -6.29
CA GLU A 48 -8.46 -12.61 -7.24
C GLU A 48 -9.30 -13.89 -7.18
N ILE A 49 -9.54 -14.42 -5.97
CA ILE A 49 -10.33 -15.64 -5.75
C ILE A 49 -11.43 -15.42 -4.72
N SER A 50 -12.43 -16.31 -4.71
CA SER A 50 -13.46 -16.31 -3.68
C SER A 50 -12.89 -16.69 -2.31
N ARG A 51 -13.57 -16.30 -1.23
CA ARG A 51 -13.18 -16.69 0.14
C ARG A 51 -13.22 -18.20 0.36
N SER A 52 -14.15 -18.91 -0.29
CA SER A 52 -14.22 -20.37 -0.23
C SER A 52 -13.00 -21.00 -0.90
N ALA A 53 -12.65 -20.57 -2.12
CA ALA A 53 -11.46 -21.05 -2.83
C ALA A 53 -10.17 -20.70 -2.07
N LEU A 54 -10.10 -19.52 -1.45
CA LEU A 54 -8.98 -19.15 -0.58
C LEU A 54 -8.82 -20.14 0.57
N ASN A 55 -9.90 -20.51 1.26
CA ASN A 55 -9.83 -21.46 2.36
C ASN A 55 -9.34 -22.85 1.90
N ASP A 56 -9.74 -23.32 0.72
CA ASP A 56 -9.24 -24.56 0.15
C ASP A 56 -7.74 -24.49 -0.18
N HIS A 57 -7.26 -23.35 -0.67
CA HIS A 57 -5.84 -23.13 -0.93
C HIS A 57 -5.02 -23.00 0.35
N LEU A 58 -5.54 -22.32 1.37
CA LEU A 58 -4.90 -22.24 2.69
C LEU A 58 -4.80 -23.63 3.32
N ARG A 59 -5.85 -24.46 3.24
CA ARG A 59 -5.80 -25.85 3.71
C ARG A 59 -4.71 -26.66 2.98
N LYS A 60 -4.55 -26.49 1.67
CA LYS A 60 -3.47 -27.13 0.91
C LYS A 60 -2.09 -26.68 1.35
N LEU A 61 -1.92 -25.40 1.69
CA LEU A 61 -0.65 -24.88 2.21
C LEU A 61 -0.35 -25.39 3.62
N GLU A 62 -1.36 -25.57 4.47
CA GLU A 62 -1.22 -26.19 5.79
C GLU A 62 -0.85 -27.67 5.69
N LEU A 63 -1.53 -28.43 4.81
CA LEU A 63 -1.21 -29.84 4.55
C LEU A 63 0.20 -30.01 3.96
N ALA A 64 0.68 -29.03 3.20
CA ALA A 64 2.04 -29.02 2.68
C ALA A 64 3.09 -28.59 3.74
N GLY A 65 2.67 -28.26 4.96
CA GLY A 65 3.58 -27.80 6.02
C GLY A 65 4.24 -26.46 5.72
N LEU A 66 3.62 -25.61 4.89
CA LEU A 66 4.19 -24.33 4.49
C LEU A 66 3.66 -23.16 5.32
N ILE A 67 2.48 -23.31 5.92
CA ILE A 67 1.87 -22.29 6.79
C ILE A 67 1.17 -22.94 7.99
N ARG A 68 1.01 -22.19 9.07
CA ARG A 68 0.04 -22.47 10.15
C ARG A 68 -0.81 -21.24 10.42
N ARG A 69 -2.09 -21.45 10.76
CA ARG A 69 -3.01 -20.38 11.18
C ARG A 69 -3.25 -20.42 12.67
N VAL A 70 -2.91 -19.34 13.36
CA VAL A 70 -3.20 -19.16 14.79
C VAL A 70 -4.27 -18.08 14.92
N ALA A 71 -5.47 -18.49 15.32
CA ALA A 71 -6.48 -17.54 15.76
C ALA A 71 -6.26 -17.21 17.23
N SER A 72 -6.27 -15.92 17.55
CA SER A 72 -6.19 -15.43 18.92
C SER A 72 -7.49 -14.71 19.26
N VAL A 73 -7.91 -14.82 20.51
CA VAL A 73 -9.04 -14.06 21.07
C VAL A 73 -8.47 -13.22 22.20
N ASP A 74 -8.81 -11.94 22.20
CA ASP A 74 -8.39 -11.04 23.27
C ASP A 74 -8.96 -11.55 24.61
N PRO A 75 -8.12 -11.88 25.60
CA PRO A 75 -8.57 -12.50 26.84
C PRO A 75 -9.50 -11.59 27.66
N VAL A 76 -9.34 -10.27 27.51
CA VAL A 76 -10.08 -9.24 28.24
C VAL A 76 -11.33 -8.85 27.48
N THR A 77 -11.18 -8.47 26.20
CA THR A 77 -12.32 -7.94 25.42
C THR A 77 -13.17 -9.03 24.77
N LYS A 78 -12.70 -10.29 24.79
CA LYS A 78 -13.31 -11.46 24.11
C LYS A 78 -13.53 -11.26 22.61
N ARG A 79 -12.89 -10.25 22.02
CA ARG A 79 -12.94 -9.99 20.57
C ARG A 79 -11.98 -10.91 19.85
N GLN A 80 -12.39 -11.41 18.69
CA GLN A 80 -11.48 -12.13 17.79
C GLN A 80 -10.38 -11.19 17.31
N GLN A 81 -9.13 -11.58 17.51
CA GLN A 81 -7.97 -10.89 16.98
C GLN A 81 -7.68 -11.34 15.54
N PRO A 82 -6.96 -10.52 14.75
CA PRO A 82 -6.54 -10.92 13.42
C PRO A 82 -5.78 -12.25 13.45
N THR A 83 -6.15 -13.18 12.56
CA THR A 83 -5.48 -14.47 12.43
C THR A 83 -4.02 -14.27 12.06
N ARG A 84 -3.10 -14.88 12.83
CA ARG A 84 -1.68 -14.92 12.50
C ARG A 84 -1.42 -16.09 11.55
N TYR A 85 -0.71 -15.82 10.46
CA TYR A 85 -0.18 -16.83 9.55
C TYR A 85 1.30 -16.97 9.85
N ILE A 86 1.70 -18.12 10.39
CA ILE A 86 3.10 -18.46 10.64
C ILE A 86 3.61 -19.16 9.38
N LEU A 87 4.64 -18.60 8.75
CA LEU A 87 5.24 -19.17 7.54
C LEU A 87 6.28 -20.24 7.90
N GLY A 88 6.45 -21.24 7.03
CA GLY A 88 7.34 -22.39 7.26
C GLY A 88 8.82 -22.07 7.46
N PHE A 89 9.25 -20.83 7.22
CA PHE A 89 10.61 -20.37 7.51
C PHE A 89 10.73 -19.62 8.85
N GLU A 90 9.63 -19.30 9.53
CA GLU A 90 9.65 -18.58 10.81
C GLU A 90 10.13 -19.50 11.94
N ASP A 91 10.95 -18.97 12.83
CA ASP A 91 11.33 -19.65 14.07
C ASP A 91 10.07 -19.95 14.91
N GLY A 92 9.92 -21.19 15.39
CA GLY A 92 8.72 -21.63 16.11
C GLY A 92 7.59 -22.17 15.22
N PHE A 93 7.84 -22.44 13.94
CA PHE A 93 6.88 -23.15 13.07
C PHE A 93 6.53 -24.55 13.58
N GLU A 94 7.47 -25.23 14.25
CA GLU A 94 7.31 -26.61 14.73
C GLU A 94 6.67 -26.73 16.12
N ASP A 95 6.25 -25.63 16.75
CA ASP A 95 5.69 -25.67 18.12
C ASP A 95 4.48 -26.63 18.20
N PRO A 96 4.61 -27.79 18.86
CA PRO A 96 3.58 -28.83 18.88
C PRO A 96 2.45 -28.52 19.86
N GLU A 97 2.56 -27.49 20.69
CA GLU A 97 1.52 -27.12 21.69
C GLU A 97 0.42 -26.22 21.12
N SER A 98 0.55 -25.73 19.89
CA SER A 98 -0.51 -24.96 19.22
C SER A 98 -1.47 -25.90 18.48
N ASP A 99 -2.62 -26.18 19.08
CA ASP A 99 -3.76 -26.93 18.52
C ASP A 99 -4.05 -26.49 17.06
N PRO A 100 -4.13 -27.43 16.09
CA PRO A 100 -4.18 -27.08 14.68
C PRO A 100 -5.56 -26.55 14.30
N SER A 101 -5.57 -25.30 13.82
CA SER A 101 -6.67 -24.65 13.11
C SER A 101 -7.95 -24.45 13.95
N PRO A 102 -8.43 -23.21 14.12
CA PRO A 102 -9.80 -23.01 14.59
C PRO A 102 -10.76 -23.73 13.64
N ASP A 103 -11.68 -24.52 14.20
CA ASP A 103 -12.71 -25.23 13.46
C ASP A 103 -13.62 -24.19 12.80
N PHE A 104 -13.34 -23.86 11.54
CA PHE A 104 -14.26 -23.12 10.69
C PHE A 104 -15.37 -24.10 10.29
N GLY A 105 -16.29 -24.33 11.22
CA GLY A 105 -17.41 -25.26 11.06
C GLY A 105 -18.18 -25.02 9.78
N HIS A 106 -17.96 -25.90 8.81
CA HIS A 106 -18.86 -26.18 7.71
C HIS A 106 -18.94 -27.69 7.59
N GLY A 107 -20.18 -28.18 7.72
CA GLY A 107 -20.59 -29.59 7.84
C GLY A 107 -19.58 -30.62 7.36
N GLU A 108 -19.29 -31.54 8.26
CA GLU A 108 -18.58 -32.79 8.04
C GLU A 108 -19.07 -33.46 6.75
N PHE A 109 -18.27 -33.38 5.69
CA PHE A 109 -18.47 -34.17 4.47
C PHE A 109 -17.51 -35.35 4.56
N PRO A 110 -18.00 -36.56 4.91
CA PRO A 110 -17.18 -37.75 4.88
C PRO A 110 -16.96 -38.17 3.42
N GLY A 111 -15.70 -38.38 3.06
CA GLY A 111 -15.32 -39.08 1.83
C GLY A 111 -14.81 -38.19 0.70
N PHE A 112 -13.54 -37.79 0.77
CA PHE A 112 -12.74 -37.59 -0.44
C PHE A 112 -11.74 -38.74 -0.53
N SER A 113 -12.25 -39.92 -0.88
CA SER A 113 -11.44 -40.93 -1.55
C SER A 113 -11.06 -40.34 -2.91
N GLY A 114 -9.77 -40.11 -3.10
CA GLY A 114 -9.25 -39.85 -4.43
C GLY A 114 -9.46 -41.10 -5.27
N ASP A 115 -10.24 -40.96 -6.33
CA ASP A 115 -10.17 -41.80 -7.51
C ASP A 115 -10.84 -41.04 -8.67
N ASP A 116 -10.04 -40.77 -9.69
CA ASP A 116 -10.45 -40.34 -11.02
C ASP A 116 -11.30 -41.44 -11.68
N PRO A 117 -12.47 -41.15 -12.30
CA PRO A 117 -13.19 -42.16 -13.06
C PRO A 117 -13.08 -41.93 -14.57
N ASP A 118 -12.06 -42.54 -15.17
CA ASP A 118 -12.07 -42.97 -16.57
C ASP A 118 -12.06 -44.52 -16.59
N GLY A 119 -13.13 -45.16 -17.11
CA GLY A 119 -13.03 -46.52 -17.68
C GLY A 119 -13.82 -47.67 -17.01
N GLU A 120 -14.93 -48.05 -17.66
CA GLU A 120 -15.39 -49.43 -17.96
C GLU A 120 -16.01 -50.37 -16.89
N THR A 121 -17.35 -50.54 -17.05
CA THR A 121 -18.16 -51.79 -17.04
C THR A 121 -17.99 -52.88 -15.97
N ARG A 122 -19.06 -53.16 -15.19
CA ARG A 122 -19.88 -54.42 -15.20
C ARG A 122 -21.01 -54.44 -14.12
N PRO A 123 -22.00 -55.37 -14.17
CA PRO A 123 -23.42 -55.06 -13.95
C PRO A 123 -24.08 -55.59 -12.64
N MET A 124 -25.29 -55.05 -12.36
CA MET A 124 -26.48 -55.56 -11.63
C MET A 124 -26.33 -56.34 -10.30
N SER A 125 -27.05 -55.91 -9.25
CA SER A 125 -28.32 -56.55 -8.83
C SER A 125 -28.86 -56.09 -7.46
N ALA A 126 -30.18 -55.89 -7.47
CA ALA A 126 -31.26 -55.87 -6.47
C ALA A 126 -31.08 -56.11 -4.95
N ASN A 127 -31.88 -55.33 -4.21
CA ASN A 127 -32.61 -55.61 -2.96
C ASN A 127 -31.89 -55.51 -1.60
N ALA A 128 -32.23 -54.46 -0.84
CA ALA A 128 -32.64 -54.59 0.56
C ALA A 128 -33.51 -53.39 0.97
N VAL A 129 -34.53 -53.69 1.77
CA VAL A 129 -35.72 -52.89 2.04
C VAL A 129 -35.54 -51.99 3.29
N ASN A 130 -36.00 -50.75 3.16
CA ASN A 130 -36.55 -49.78 4.15
C ASN A 130 -36.92 -50.29 5.56
N PRO A 131 -36.89 -49.45 6.63
CA PRO A 131 -37.85 -48.34 6.73
C PRO A 131 -37.35 -47.02 7.34
N CYS A 132 -37.74 -45.93 6.68
CA CYS A 132 -37.72 -44.57 7.19
C CYS A 132 -39.12 -44.23 7.73
N PRO A 133 -39.29 -43.62 8.93
CA PRO A 133 -40.60 -43.14 9.36
C PRO A 133 -40.93 -41.80 8.72
N GLU A 134 -42.13 -41.72 8.13
CA GLU A 134 -42.72 -40.50 7.61
C GLU A 134 -43.01 -39.48 8.72
N THR A 135 -42.63 -38.22 8.49
CA THR A 135 -43.49 -37.10 8.88
C THR A 135 -43.36 -36.02 7.80
N GLY A 136 -44.27 -36.07 6.84
CA GLY A 136 -44.47 -34.98 5.89
C GLY A 136 -45.17 -33.79 6.55
N HIS A 137 -44.99 -32.62 5.92
CA HIS A 137 -45.83 -31.41 5.79
C HIS A 137 -44.83 -30.26 5.55
N GLY A 138 -44.51 -29.84 4.33
CA GLY A 138 -45.39 -29.41 3.24
C GLY A 138 -45.27 -27.88 3.10
N ALA A 139 -44.55 -27.41 2.07
CA ALA A 139 -44.67 -26.03 1.58
C ALA A 139 -44.65 -26.06 0.04
N VAL A 140 -45.81 -25.79 -0.53
CA VAL A 140 -46.12 -25.74 -1.95
C VAL A 140 -45.73 -24.37 -2.49
N SER A 141 -44.79 -24.31 -3.43
CA SER A 141 -44.49 -23.11 -4.20
C SER A 141 -44.32 -23.49 -5.68
N GLY A 142 -45.33 -23.16 -6.48
CA GLY A 142 -45.46 -23.51 -7.89
C GLY A 142 -44.70 -22.59 -8.84
N PHE A 143 -43.36 -22.63 -8.81
CA PHE A 143 -42.54 -22.02 -9.86
C PHE A 143 -41.60 -23.07 -10.48
N ARG A 144 -41.69 -23.22 -11.82
CA ARG A 144 -40.88 -24.14 -12.62
C ARG A 144 -39.38 -23.85 -12.48
N ALA A 145 -38.57 -24.91 -12.42
CA ALA A 145 -37.14 -24.83 -12.67
C ALA A 145 -36.88 -24.22 -14.05
N LYS A 146 -36.00 -23.22 -14.13
CA LYS A 146 -35.49 -22.72 -15.41
C LYS A 146 -34.65 -23.82 -16.05
N PRO A 147 -34.87 -24.16 -17.34
CA PRO A 147 -34.12 -25.21 -17.99
C PRO A 147 -32.66 -24.76 -18.13
N CYS A 148 -31.73 -25.64 -17.72
CA CYS A 148 -30.33 -25.53 -18.08
C CYS A 148 -30.20 -25.68 -19.61
N PRO A 149 -29.28 -24.96 -20.29
CA PRO A 149 -29.01 -25.21 -21.69
C PRO A 149 -28.31 -26.58 -21.83
N GLU A 150 -28.99 -27.52 -22.50
CA GLU A 150 -28.34 -28.66 -23.15
C GLU A 150 -27.34 -28.12 -24.18
N ASN A 151 -26.11 -28.62 -24.14
CA ASN A 151 -25.26 -28.66 -25.32
C ASN A 151 -24.76 -30.09 -25.44
N GLY A 152 -25.32 -30.79 -26.43
CA GLY A 152 -25.05 -32.18 -26.74
C GLY A 152 -23.70 -32.42 -27.40
N ASP A 153 -23.40 -33.71 -27.50
CA ASP A 153 -22.23 -34.33 -28.11
C ASP A 153 -21.95 -33.81 -29.52
N PHE A 154 -20.78 -33.21 -29.77
CA PHE A 154 -19.97 -33.53 -30.95
C PHE A 154 -18.50 -33.05 -30.78
N ARG A 155 -17.62 -34.06 -30.83
CA ARG A 155 -16.32 -34.10 -31.53
C ARG A 155 -15.13 -33.27 -30.99
N VAL A 156 -14.35 -33.98 -30.17
CA VAL A 156 -12.89 -34.22 -30.29
C VAL A 156 -11.99 -33.04 -30.71
N ARG A 157 -11.13 -32.69 -29.74
CA ARG A 157 -9.71 -32.28 -29.84
C ARG A 157 -9.21 -31.83 -31.22
N ASN A 158 -8.80 -30.57 -31.27
CA ASN A 158 -7.53 -30.25 -31.91
C ASN A 158 -6.53 -29.82 -30.80
N PRO A 159 -5.48 -30.61 -30.51
CA PRO A 159 -4.32 -30.11 -29.82
C PRO A 159 -3.57 -29.16 -30.76
N ASP A 160 -2.70 -28.31 -30.21
CA ASP A 160 -1.78 -27.45 -30.94
C ASP A 160 -2.33 -26.12 -31.48
N THR A 161 -2.23 -25.11 -30.61
CA THR A 161 -1.45 -23.92 -30.97
C THR A 161 -0.51 -23.59 -29.82
N ASN A 162 0.49 -24.44 -29.60
CA ASN A 162 1.74 -23.96 -29.01
C ASN A 162 2.58 -23.40 -30.18
N PRO A 163 2.75 -22.07 -30.31
CA PRO A 163 3.93 -21.60 -31.00
C PRO A 163 5.11 -22.01 -30.11
N VAL A 164 5.85 -23.01 -30.58
CA VAL A 164 7.18 -23.40 -30.13
C VAL A 164 7.91 -22.20 -29.52
N ARG A 165 8.18 -22.25 -28.22
CA ARG A 165 9.28 -21.49 -27.63
C ARG A 165 10.34 -22.50 -27.26
N GLU A 166 11.33 -22.61 -28.14
CA GLU A 166 12.52 -23.44 -27.93
C GLU A 166 13.17 -23.11 -26.57
N PRO A 167 13.80 -24.10 -25.92
CA PRO A 167 14.32 -23.92 -24.57
C PRO A 167 15.64 -23.14 -24.62
N LEU A 168 15.64 -21.86 -24.24
CA LEU A 168 16.88 -21.14 -23.98
C LEU A 168 17.43 -21.54 -22.59
N ARG A 169 18.38 -22.49 -22.61
CA ARG A 169 19.34 -22.74 -21.54
C ARG A 169 20.45 -21.68 -21.59
N GLU A 170 20.49 -20.83 -20.56
CA GLU A 170 21.62 -20.06 -19.99
C GLU A 170 22.44 -19.08 -20.89
N PRO A 171 23.26 -18.22 -20.26
CA PRO A 171 23.04 -16.78 -20.17
C PRO A 171 23.63 -16.02 -21.38
N VAL A 172 22.76 -15.39 -22.17
CA VAL A 172 23.21 -14.51 -23.26
C VAL A 172 23.35 -13.10 -22.69
N LYS A 173 24.61 -12.66 -22.63
CA LYS A 173 24.99 -11.24 -22.64
C LYS A 173 24.26 -10.54 -23.77
N GLU A 174 23.80 -9.33 -23.47
CA GLU A 174 23.62 -8.22 -24.40
C GLU A 174 22.63 -8.35 -25.57
N GLU A 175 21.91 -7.23 -25.70
CA GLU A 175 21.34 -6.63 -26.91
C GLU A 175 19.90 -6.89 -27.37
N GLU A 176 19.35 -5.74 -27.75
CA GLU A 176 18.15 -5.45 -28.53
C GLU A 176 16.77 -5.46 -27.85
N GLY A 177 16.63 -4.46 -26.96
CA GLY A 177 15.37 -3.74 -26.82
C GLY A 177 15.04 -2.95 -28.09
N ALA A 178 14.15 -3.49 -28.91
CA ALA A 178 13.50 -2.78 -30.01
C ALA A 178 12.12 -2.27 -29.54
N GLN A 179 12.13 -1.26 -28.68
CA GLN A 179 10.96 -0.39 -28.50
C GLN A 179 11.51 1.03 -28.49
N ALA A 180 11.48 1.65 -29.68
CA ALA A 180 11.84 3.04 -29.97
C ALA A 180 12.67 3.71 -28.87
N ARG A 181 13.98 3.79 -29.08
CA ARG A 181 14.75 4.88 -28.46
C ARG A 181 14.02 6.15 -28.85
N ASP A 182 13.28 6.72 -27.91
CA ASP A 182 12.80 8.07 -28.05
C ASP A 182 14.06 8.91 -27.87
N ASP A 183 14.84 9.07 -28.96
CA ASP A 183 16.15 9.73 -28.95
C ASP A 183 16.02 11.12 -28.31
N ARG A 184 14.86 11.76 -28.49
CA ARG A 184 14.48 13.01 -27.83
C ARG A 184 14.40 12.88 -26.31
N PHE A 185 13.83 11.79 -25.80
CA PHE A 185 13.77 11.55 -24.35
C PHE A 185 15.17 11.25 -23.79
N GLU A 186 16.01 10.50 -24.49
CA GLU A 186 17.38 10.25 -24.02
C GLU A 186 18.24 11.52 -24.07
N GLU A 187 18.06 12.39 -25.07
CA GLU A 187 18.66 13.73 -25.12
C GLU A 187 18.22 14.57 -23.91
N PHE A 188 16.91 14.67 -23.66
CA PHE A 188 16.35 15.35 -22.49
C PHE A 188 16.87 14.75 -21.16
N PHE A 189 16.94 13.43 -21.06
CA PHE A 189 17.43 12.75 -19.85
C PHE A 189 18.91 13.04 -19.64
N GLY A 190 19.71 13.12 -20.71
CA GLY A 190 21.10 13.60 -20.68
C GLY A 190 21.20 15.03 -20.16
N GLU A 191 20.41 15.96 -20.71
CA GLU A 191 20.38 17.35 -20.24
C GLU A 191 19.96 17.49 -18.77
N LEU A 192 19.05 16.63 -18.31
CA LEU A 192 18.66 16.55 -16.91
C LEU A 192 19.83 16.09 -16.02
N LEU A 193 20.59 15.09 -16.44
CA LEU A 193 21.76 14.60 -15.70
C LEU A 193 22.87 15.67 -15.64
N ASP A 194 23.13 16.34 -16.75
CA ASP A 194 24.07 17.47 -16.81
C ASP A 194 23.63 18.61 -15.89
N ALA A 195 22.33 18.93 -15.88
CA ALA A 195 21.75 19.92 -14.97
C ALA A 195 21.90 19.53 -13.49
N LEU A 196 21.94 18.23 -13.18
CA LEU A 196 22.21 17.68 -11.85
C LEU A 196 23.69 17.56 -11.53
N GLY A 197 24.59 17.87 -12.49
CA GLY A 197 26.03 17.71 -12.35
C GLY A 197 26.45 16.25 -12.24
N LEU A 198 25.66 15.33 -12.81
CA LEU A 198 26.00 13.92 -12.92
C LEU A 198 26.72 13.71 -14.25
N ASP A 199 27.98 13.29 -14.15
CA ASP A 199 28.81 13.01 -15.31
C ASP A 199 28.30 11.72 -16.01
N THR A 200 27.82 11.89 -17.24
CA THR A 200 27.33 10.81 -18.09
C THR A 200 28.48 9.93 -18.63
N ASP A 201 29.70 10.48 -18.71
CA ASP A 201 30.91 9.81 -19.20
C ASP A 201 31.68 9.07 -18.09
N ALA A 202 31.66 9.58 -16.86
CA ALA A 202 32.36 8.96 -15.72
C ALA A 202 31.59 7.79 -15.05
N GLY A 203 30.41 7.46 -15.57
CA GLY A 203 29.57 6.38 -15.05
C GLY A 203 28.60 6.87 -13.99
N LEU A 204 27.31 6.81 -14.32
CA LEU A 204 26.22 7.26 -13.45
C LEU A 204 26.12 6.42 -12.16
N PRO A 205 25.64 6.98 -11.04
CA PRO A 205 25.29 6.17 -9.87
C PRO A 205 24.23 5.10 -10.20
N GLY A 206 24.29 3.94 -9.55
CA GLY A 206 23.41 2.80 -9.88
C GLY A 206 21.89 3.09 -9.80
N TRP A 207 21.48 4.08 -9.01
CA TRP A 207 20.09 4.55 -8.91
C TRP A 207 19.66 5.53 -10.01
N TRP A 208 20.59 6.00 -10.84
CA TRP A 208 20.35 6.74 -12.08
C TRP A 208 20.58 5.87 -13.34
N GLN A 209 21.01 4.62 -13.16
CA GLN A 209 21.20 3.67 -14.24
C GLN A 209 19.93 2.88 -14.58
N GLY A 210 19.81 2.48 -15.84
CA GLY A 210 18.76 1.59 -16.32
C GLY A 210 17.40 2.25 -16.54
N TRP A 211 16.38 1.41 -16.71
CA TRP A 211 15.01 1.81 -17.00
C TRP A 211 14.23 2.47 -15.84
N PRO A 212 14.38 2.03 -14.56
CA PRO A 212 13.60 2.61 -13.46
C PRO A 212 13.68 4.14 -13.29
N PRO A 213 14.87 4.78 -13.33
CA PRO A 213 14.94 6.24 -13.21
C PRO A 213 14.37 6.98 -14.42
N ARG A 214 14.50 6.41 -15.63
CA ARG A 214 13.90 6.96 -16.86
C ARG A 214 12.39 7.00 -16.77
N GLU A 215 11.79 5.88 -16.34
CA GLU A 215 10.35 5.79 -16.15
C GLU A 215 9.85 6.74 -15.05
N HIS A 216 10.64 6.91 -13.98
CA HIS A 216 10.30 7.86 -12.92
C HIS A 216 10.26 9.30 -13.43
N VAL A 217 11.23 9.71 -14.26
CA VAL A 217 11.24 11.05 -14.87
C VAL A 217 10.07 11.21 -15.85
N ARG A 218 9.72 10.18 -16.63
CA ARG A 218 8.54 10.20 -17.51
C ARG A 218 7.26 10.48 -16.74
N ARG A 219 7.12 9.95 -15.53
CA ARG A 219 5.96 10.22 -14.66
C ARG A 219 5.83 11.68 -14.25
N TRP A 220 6.91 12.46 -14.19
CA TRP A 220 6.77 13.90 -13.97
C TRP A 220 6.11 14.60 -15.15
N ILE A 221 6.35 14.12 -16.37
CA ILE A 221 5.74 14.65 -17.57
C ILE A 221 4.27 14.19 -17.67
N THR A 222 4.02 12.89 -17.50
CA THR A 222 2.67 12.32 -17.66
C THR A 222 1.73 12.62 -16.50
N ASP A 223 2.22 12.52 -15.26
CA ASP A 223 1.37 12.55 -14.06
C ASP A 223 1.30 13.96 -13.46
N LEU A 224 2.40 14.72 -13.51
CA LEU A 224 2.46 16.10 -13.01
C LEU A 224 2.26 17.15 -14.11
N GLY A 225 2.23 16.75 -15.38
CA GLY A 225 2.04 17.66 -16.52
C GLY A 225 3.18 18.67 -16.68
N LEU A 226 4.37 18.37 -16.16
CA LEU A 226 5.52 19.27 -16.25
C LEU A 226 6.16 19.18 -17.64
N THR A 227 6.56 20.33 -18.19
CA THR A 227 7.35 20.38 -19.42
C THR A 227 8.81 20.03 -19.14
N GLU A 228 9.50 19.49 -20.16
CA GLU A 228 10.93 19.12 -20.12
C GLU A 228 11.80 20.31 -19.63
N ASP A 229 11.65 21.49 -20.22
CA ASP A 229 12.36 22.72 -19.82
C ASP A 229 12.15 23.07 -18.34
N ARG A 230 10.94 22.85 -17.83
CA ARG A 230 10.60 23.17 -16.45
C ARG A 230 11.28 22.20 -15.49
N ILE A 231 11.35 20.92 -15.84
CA ILE A 231 12.05 19.89 -15.08
C ILE A 231 13.55 20.22 -15.01
N ILE A 232 14.18 20.60 -16.13
CA ILE A 232 15.59 21.00 -16.17
C ILE A 232 15.85 22.24 -15.30
N ALA A 233 14.99 23.26 -15.38
CA ALA A 233 15.11 24.46 -14.56
C ALA A 233 15.03 24.16 -13.05
N LEU A 234 14.13 23.25 -12.65
CA LEU A 234 14.00 22.78 -11.27
C LEU A 234 15.21 21.95 -10.81
N ALA A 235 15.78 21.14 -11.70
CA ALA A 235 16.98 20.39 -11.41
C ALA A 235 18.17 21.33 -11.11
N ARG A 236 18.37 22.37 -11.95
CA ARG A 236 19.40 23.40 -11.71
C ARG A 236 19.18 24.16 -10.39
N ASP A 237 17.94 24.53 -10.08
CA ASP A 237 17.59 25.20 -8.83
C ASP A 237 17.81 24.29 -7.60
N SER A 238 17.50 23.00 -7.72
CA SER A 238 17.79 22.03 -6.68
C SER A 238 19.29 21.92 -6.40
N ARG A 239 20.14 22.03 -7.43
CA ARG A 239 21.60 22.01 -7.29
C ARG A 239 22.17 23.27 -6.66
N SER A 240 21.56 24.43 -6.88
CA SER A 240 21.96 25.67 -6.21
C SER A 240 21.69 25.60 -4.70
N THR A 241 20.62 24.92 -4.30
CA THR A 241 20.23 24.75 -2.88
C THR A 241 20.95 23.58 -2.21
N HIS A 242 21.26 22.52 -2.96
CA HIS A 242 21.91 21.31 -2.46
C HIS A 242 23.11 20.91 -3.35
N PRO A 243 24.36 21.16 -2.91
CA PRO A 243 25.55 20.93 -3.72
C PRO A 243 25.91 19.45 -3.91
N ASN A 244 25.30 18.53 -3.16
CA ASN A 244 25.47 17.08 -3.35
C ASN A 244 24.45 16.52 -4.35
N PRO A 245 24.87 15.65 -5.29
CA PRO A 245 23.98 15.14 -6.31
C PRO A 245 22.83 14.35 -5.66
N PRO A 246 21.61 14.41 -6.22
CA PRO A 246 20.47 13.70 -5.64
C PRO A 246 20.65 12.18 -5.69
N ASP A 247 20.20 11.51 -4.62
CA ASP A 247 20.15 10.04 -4.47
C ASP A 247 19.02 9.41 -5.33
N GLY A 248 18.92 9.82 -6.58
CA GLY A 248 17.94 9.37 -7.57
C GLY A 248 16.85 10.39 -7.89
N PRO A 249 16.03 10.13 -8.93
CA PRO A 249 14.96 11.03 -9.34
C PRO A 249 14.02 11.39 -8.20
N ARG A 250 13.70 10.42 -7.34
CA ARG A 250 12.79 10.57 -6.20
C ARG A 250 13.13 11.74 -5.26
N ALA A 251 14.41 12.11 -5.14
CA ALA A 251 14.82 13.25 -4.31
C ALA A 251 14.20 14.58 -4.81
N LEU A 252 13.91 14.68 -6.11
CA LEU A 252 13.33 15.85 -6.75
C LEU A 252 11.80 15.87 -6.72
N ASP A 253 11.13 14.78 -6.33
CA ASP A 253 9.66 14.66 -6.36
C ASP A 253 8.97 15.82 -5.65
N ARG A 254 9.44 16.19 -4.45
CA ARG A 254 8.84 17.32 -3.70
C ARG A 254 9.03 18.66 -4.39
N ALA A 255 10.09 18.84 -5.17
CA ALA A 255 10.31 20.05 -5.95
C ALA A 255 9.40 20.07 -7.19
N MET A 256 9.29 18.92 -7.87
CA MET A 256 8.43 18.74 -9.04
C MET A 256 6.95 18.91 -8.68
N GLU A 257 6.47 18.29 -7.60
CA GLU A 257 5.09 18.46 -7.09
C GLU A 257 4.77 19.91 -6.72
N ARG A 258 5.71 20.62 -6.09
CA ARG A 258 5.54 22.06 -5.78
C ARG A 258 5.44 22.90 -7.04
N ALA A 259 6.27 22.61 -8.04
CA ALA A 259 6.25 23.32 -9.31
C ALA A 259 4.95 23.08 -10.08
N ALA A 260 4.46 21.84 -10.10
CA ALA A 260 3.20 21.49 -10.74
C ALA A 260 2.00 22.20 -10.10
N ARG A 261 1.96 22.25 -8.75
CA ARG A 261 0.93 23.00 -8.01
C ARG A 261 0.97 24.51 -8.29
N ASN A 262 2.17 25.09 -8.42
CA ASN A 262 2.34 26.51 -8.74
C ASN A 262 1.98 26.83 -10.20
N ALA A 263 2.23 25.91 -11.13
CA ALA A 263 1.84 26.05 -12.53
C ALA A 263 0.30 26.06 -12.69
N GLY A 264 -0.41 25.23 -11.92
CA GLY A 264 -1.87 25.23 -11.87
C GLY A 264 -2.50 26.48 -11.21
N ALA A 265 -1.72 27.26 -10.46
CA ALA A 265 -2.19 28.46 -9.76
C ALA A 265 -2.17 29.74 -10.61
N THR A 266 -1.80 29.67 -11.89
CA THR A 266 -1.68 30.84 -12.76
C THR A 266 -2.88 30.98 -13.72
N LYS A 267 -4.05 31.37 -13.19
CA LYS A 267 -5.06 32.30 -13.77
C LYS A 267 -6.12 32.67 -12.71
N PRO A 268 -6.76 33.85 -12.80
CA PRO A 268 -6.79 34.79 -11.68
C PRO A 268 -8.11 34.78 -10.91
N ALA A 269 -8.04 35.00 -9.61
CA ALA A 269 -8.93 35.90 -8.86
C ALA A 269 -8.64 35.75 -7.36
N GLU A 270 -8.43 36.91 -6.73
CA GLU A 270 -9.15 37.29 -5.53
C GLU A 270 -9.01 36.40 -4.29
N CYS A 271 -8.29 36.97 -3.32
CA CYS A 271 -8.59 36.87 -1.90
C CYS A 271 -8.96 35.48 -1.38
N ASP A 272 -7.98 34.68 -0.97
CA ASP A 272 -8.25 33.87 0.21
C ASP A 272 -7.06 33.69 1.16
N LYS A 273 -7.30 34.12 2.39
CA LYS A 273 -6.38 34.08 3.51
C LYS A 273 -6.56 32.74 4.22
N HIS A 274 -5.72 31.75 3.95
CA HIS A 274 -5.40 30.78 5.00
C HIS A 274 -4.00 30.16 4.94
N ARG A 275 -3.14 30.73 5.79
CA ARG A 275 -2.03 30.16 6.58
C ARG A 275 -1.78 28.65 6.43
N LYS A 276 -0.51 28.29 6.17
CA LYS A 276 0.38 27.75 7.23
C LYS A 276 1.86 27.66 6.84
N ARG A 277 2.67 28.23 7.74
CA ARG A 277 4.03 27.86 8.19
C ARG A 277 5.15 27.89 7.15
N GLY A 278 5.53 29.11 6.74
CA GLY A 278 6.87 29.41 6.25
C GLY A 278 7.84 29.60 7.43
N GLY A 279 9.02 28.98 7.35
CA GLY A 279 10.12 29.16 8.29
C GLY A 279 10.58 30.61 8.37
N LYS A 280 11.25 30.94 9.48
CA LYS A 280 11.84 32.26 9.77
C LYS A 280 12.51 32.88 8.52
N PRO A 281 12.04 34.05 8.04
CA PRO A 281 12.92 34.99 7.38
C PRO A 281 13.68 35.75 8.47
N ALA A 282 15.00 35.64 8.45
CA ALA A 282 15.88 36.44 9.28
C ALA A 282 16.09 37.82 8.64
N ASP A 283 15.03 38.64 8.54
CA ASP A 283 15.14 40.11 8.49
C ASP A 283 13.75 40.78 8.38
N ALA A 284 12.96 40.73 9.45
CA ALA A 284 11.89 41.70 9.66
C ALA A 284 12.16 42.35 11.02
N PRO A 285 12.03 43.68 11.17
CA PRO A 285 12.15 44.31 12.47
C PRO A 285 11.09 43.67 13.37
N ARG A 286 11.55 42.86 14.32
CA ARG A 286 10.68 42.36 15.39
C ARG A 286 10.15 43.61 16.09
N ALA A 287 8.83 43.80 16.07
CA ALA A 287 8.19 44.83 16.88
C ALA A 287 8.83 44.81 18.26
N SER A 288 9.35 45.96 18.69
CA SER A 288 10.11 46.05 19.92
C SER A 288 9.22 45.58 21.08
N MET A 289 9.83 45.04 22.15
CA MET A 289 9.03 44.63 23.32
C MET A 289 8.21 45.80 23.88
N ASP A 290 8.67 47.03 23.63
CA ASP A 290 8.00 48.28 23.98
C ASP A 290 6.72 48.48 23.16
N GLU A 291 6.79 48.36 21.83
CA GLU A 291 5.62 48.43 20.94
C GLU A 291 4.57 47.37 21.28
N ILE A 292 5.02 46.15 21.61
CA ILE A 292 4.13 45.06 22.00
C ILE A 292 3.46 45.38 23.34
N ALA A 293 4.20 45.92 24.32
CA ALA A 293 3.64 46.29 25.62
C ALA A 293 2.62 47.43 25.50
N GLU A 294 2.88 48.45 24.67
CA GLU A 294 1.94 49.56 24.42
C GLU A 294 0.64 49.09 23.77
N PHE A 295 0.73 48.20 22.77
CA PHE A 295 -0.43 47.63 22.11
C PHE A 295 -1.36 46.88 23.08
N TYR A 296 -0.78 46.00 23.91
CA TYR A 296 -1.57 45.25 24.89
C TYR A 296 -2.05 46.13 26.05
N ALA A 297 -1.30 47.16 26.44
CA ALA A 297 -1.74 48.12 27.45
C ALA A 297 -3.01 48.87 27.01
N GLY A 298 -3.06 49.28 25.73
CA GLY A 298 -4.27 49.88 25.15
C GLY A 298 -5.49 48.95 25.24
N LEU A 299 -5.28 47.66 25.00
CA LEU A 299 -6.34 46.64 25.05
C LEU A 299 -6.81 46.33 26.48
N VAL A 300 -5.90 46.34 27.47
CA VAL A 300 -6.23 46.14 28.89
C VAL A 300 -6.93 47.35 29.52
N ASN A 301 -6.49 48.55 29.13
CA ASN A 301 -7.09 49.79 29.61
C ASN A 301 -8.47 50.03 28.97
N GLY A 302 -8.66 49.65 27.71
CA GLY A 302 -9.93 49.72 27.00
C GLY A 302 -10.98 48.69 27.45
N ASP A 303 -12.22 48.86 26.99
CA ASP A 303 -13.38 48.01 27.34
C ASP A 303 -13.66 46.86 26.37
N GLY A 304 -12.72 46.58 25.46
CA GLY A 304 -12.81 45.49 24.51
C GLY A 304 -12.75 44.11 25.18
N TYR A 305 -13.23 43.09 24.46
CA TYR A 305 -13.08 41.70 24.88
C TYR A 305 -11.61 41.29 24.89
N LEU A 306 -11.12 40.86 26.05
CA LEU A 306 -9.76 40.38 26.25
C LEU A 306 -9.80 38.91 26.71
N PRO A 307 -9.30 37.96 25.90
CA PRO A 307 -9.18 36.57 26.32
C PRO A 307 -8.20 36.42 27.50
N SER A 308 -8.52 35.55 28.46
CA SER A 308 -7.70 35.34 29.66
C SER A 308 -6.26 34.87 29.39
N ASN A 309 -6.00 34.26 28.23
CA ASN A 309 -4.68 33.78 27.80
C ASN A 309 -4.02 34.66 26.73
N ALA A 310 -4.57 35.84 26.45
CA ALA A 310 -4.07 36.70 25.37
C ALA A 310 -2.72 37.36 25.68
N ILE A 311 -2.38 37.51 26.98
CA ILE A 311 -1.17 38.20 27.42
C ILE A 311 -0.23 37.19 28.06
N SER A 312 0.98 37.09 27.53
CA SER A 312 2.04 36.26 28.13
C SER A 312 2.63 36.93 29.37
N ASN A 313 3.15 36.12 30.31
CA ASN A 313 3.83 36.61 31.51
C ASN A 313 4.94 37.64 31.20
N THR A 314 5.66 37.46 30.08
CA THR A 314 6.72 38.38 29.65
C THR A 314 6.16 39.75 29.27
N VAL A 315 5.07 39.80 28.51
CA VAL A 315 4.41 41.05 28.12
C VAL A 315 3.73 41.71 29.31
N ARG A 316 3.12 40.92 30.21
CA ARG A 316 2.55 41.41 31.48
C ARG A 316 3.59 42.13 32.33
N ASN A 317 4.75 41.51 32.55
CA ASN A 317 5.83 42.12 33.32
C ASN A 317 6.37 43.37 32.62
N ALA A 318 6.53 43.33 31.29
CA ALA A 318 6.96 44.48 30.51
C ALA A 318 6.02 45.69 30.62
N MET A 319 4.70 45.46 30.66
CA MET A 319 3.69 46.51 30.87
C MET A 319 3.72 47.08 32.29
N LEU A 320 3.92 46.22 33.31
CA LEU A 320 4.02 46.63 34.72
C LEU A 320 5.32 47.42 34.99
N GLU A 321 6.45 46.95 34.48
CA GLU A 321 7.75 47.62 34.60
C GLU A 321 7.76 49.01 33.95
N ARG A 322 6.98 49.20 32.88
CA ARG A 322 6.83 50.48 32.17
C ARG A 322 5.69 51.34 32.71
N GLY A 323 4.93 50.86 33.70
CA GLY A 323 3.80 51.58 34.30
C GLY A 323 2.61 51.82 33.36
N LEU A 324 2.50 51.06 32.27
CA LEU A 324 1.45 51.24 31.26
C LEU A 324 0.08 50.70 31.73
N VAL A 325 0.09 49.81 32.72
CA VAL A 325 -1.10 49.17 33.30
C VAL A 325 -0.87 48.93 34.79
N THR A 326 -1.93 48.99 35.61
CA THR A 326 -1.87 48.64 37.03
C THR A 326 -2.15 47.15 37.27
N ALA A 327 -1.55 46.58 38.32
CA ALA A 327 -1.80 45.19 38.72
C ALA A 327 -3.26 44.92 39.12
N GLU A 328 -4.00 45.96 39.50
CA GLU A 328 -5.43 45.89 39.80
C GLU A 328 -6.24 45.73 38.52
N ARG A 329 -5.93 46.52 37.49
CA ARG A 329 -6.61 46.47 36.20
C ARG A 329 -6.42 45.13 35.48
N LEU A 330 -5.24 44.52 35.60
CA LEU A 330 -4.99 43.17 35.07
C LEU A 330 -5.82 42.08 35.77
N ARG A 331 -6.03 42.22 37.09
CA ARG A 331 -6.89 41.32 37.87
C ARG A 331 -8.36 41.48 37.51
N GLU A 332 -8.84 42.71 37.35
CA GLU A 332 -10.21 42.99 36.87
C GLU A 332 -10.49 42.36 35.51
N ARG A 333 -9.50 42.35 34.62
CA ARG A 333 -9.60 41.78 33.28
C ARG A 333 -9.35 40.27 33.21
N GLY A 334 -9.09 39.61 34.34
CA GLY A 334 -8.88 38.15 34.41
C GLY A 334 -7.57 37.67 33.77
N VAL A 335 -6.55 38.52 33.74
CA VAL A 335 -5.22 38.26 33.14
C VAL A 335 -4.13 38.17 34.21
N ALA A 336 -4.52 37.73 35.41
CA ALA A 336 -3.64 37.57 36.57
C ALA A 336 -2.66 36.40 36.38
#